data_AF-A0A2J8QFU4-F1
#
_entry.id   AF-A0A2J8QFU4-F1
#
_cell.length_a   1.000
_cell.length_b   1.000
_cell.length_c   1.000
_cell.angle_alpha   90.00
_cell.angle_beta   90.00
_cell.angle_gamma   90.00
#
_symmetry.space_group_name_H-M   'P 1'
#
loop_
_entity.id
_entity.type
_entity.pdbx_description
1 polymer ?
#
loop_
_entity_poly.entity_id
_entity_poly.type
_entity_poly.pdbx_seq_one_letter_code
_entity_poly.pdbx_strand_id
1 'polypeptide(L)' 'GRLPFYNQDHERLFELILMEEIRFPRTLSPEAKSLLAGLLKKDPKQSGLWSRQNH' A
#
# COMPACT_ATOMS: atom_id res chain seq x y z
N GLY A 1 5.75 14.67 -2.36
CA GLY A 1 5.33 13.42 -1.71
C GLY A 1 6.51 12.47 -1.66
N ARG A 2 6.57 11.56 -0.69
CA ARG A 2 7.58 10.49 -0.63
C ARG A 2 6.92 9.16 -0.94
N LEU A 3 7.62 8.31 -1.68
CA LEU A 3 7.18 6.94 -1.89
C LEU A 3 7.12 6.22 -0.53
N PRO A 4 6.14 5.33 -0.31
CA PRO A 4 6.06 4.53 0.90
C PRO A 4 7.25 3.56 1.05
N PHE A 5 7.91 3.19 -0.07
CA PHE A 5 9.12 2.37 -0.09
C PHE A 5 10.15 2.96 -1.06
N TYR A 6 11.42 2.96 -0.69
CA TYR A 6 12.53 3.36 -1.56
C TYR A 6 13.82 2.64 -1.14
N ASN A 7 14.46 1.98 -2.09
CA ASN A 7 15.81 1.46 -1.95
C ASN A 7 16.46 1.43 -3.35
N GLN A 8 17.77 1.69 -3.42
CA GLN A 8 18.52 1.58 -4.68
C GLN A 8 18.75 0.12 -5.06
N ASP A 9 18.81 -0.77 -4.07
CA ASP A 9 18.83 -2.22 -4.26
C ASP A 9 17.41 -2.72 -4.54
N HIS A 10 17.23 -3.37 -5.69
CA HIS A 10 15.94 -3.86 -6.13
C HIS A 10 15.42 -5.03 -5.28
N GLU A 11 16.28 -5.95 -4.80
CA GLU A 11 15.85 -7.07 -3.96
C GLU A 11 15.37 -6.54 -2.61
N ARG A 12 16.13 -5.60 -2.02
CA ARG A 12 15.72 -4.97 -0.77
C ARG A 12 14.45 -4.13 -0.93
N LEU A 13 14.25 -3.48 -2.08
CA LEU A 13 13.01 -2.78 -2.39
C LEU A 13 11.81 -3.73 -2.43
N PHE A 14 11.96 -4.90 -3.07
CA PHE A 14 10.89 -5.91 -3.10
C PHE A 14 10.58 -6.45 -1.70
N GLU A 15 11.59 -6.70 -0.86
CA GLU A 15 11.36 -7.10 0.54
C GLU A 15 10.57 -6.04 1.31
N LEU A 16 10.88 -4.75 1.14
CA LEU A 16 10.15 -3.66 1.81
C LEU A 16 8.68 -3.61 1.35
N ILE A 17 8.44 -3.71 0.04
CA ILE A 17 7.08 -3.75 -0.52
C ILE A 17 6.28 -4.94 0.03
N LEU A 18 6.90 -6.12 0.12
CA LEU A 18 6.22 -7.35 0.55
C LEU A 18 6.06 -7.43 2.07
N MET A 19 7.03 -6.97 2.85
CA MET A 19 7.08 -7.25 4.29
C MET A 19 6.76 -6.05 5.17
N GLU A 20 7.01 -4.83 4.74
CA GLU A 20 6.86 -3.65 5.61
C GLU A 20 5.40 -3.19 5.71
N GLU A 21 5.00 -2.71 6.88
CA GLU A 21 3.67 -2.12 7.09
C GLU A 21 3.64 -0.64 6.68
N ILE A 22 2.56 -0.23 6.02
CA ILE A 22 2.40 1.14 5.53
C ILE A 22 2.15 2.08 6.71
N ARG A 23 3.02 3.09 6.88
CA ARG A 23 2.86 4.13 7.90
C ARG A 23 2.32 5.42 7.30
N PHE A 24 1.13 5.83 7.72
CA PHE A 24 0.50 7.06 7.26
C PHE A 24 0.88 8.27 8.13
N PRO A 25 1.10 9.46 7.54
CA PRO A 25 1.27 10.70 8.29
C PRO A 25 0.04 11.02 9.16
N ARG A 26 0.25 11.65 10.32
CA ARG A 26 -0.86 12.09 11.20
C ARG A 26 -1.75 13.15 10.55
N THR A 27 -1.20 13.93 9.61
CA THR A 27 -1.89 14.98 8.85
C THR A 27 -2.82 14.45 7.76
N LEU A 28 -2.78 13.15 7.45
CA LEU A 28 -3.63 12.56 6.43
C LEU A 28 -5.05 12.32 6.97
N SER A 29 -6.08 12.74 6.22
CA SER A 29 -7.46 12.57 6.64
C SER A 29 -7.83 11.08 6.78
N PRO A 30 -8.81 10.74 7.65
CA PRO A 30 -9.26 9.35 7.81
C PRO A 30 -9.70 8.70 6.49
N GLU A 31 -10.38 9.44 5.62
CA GLU A 31 -10.90 8.96 4.33
C GLU A 31 -9.75 8.65 3.37
N ALA A 32 -8.75 9.53 3.31
CA ALA A 32 -7.56 9.32 2.49
C ALA A 32 -6.73 8.12 3.00
N LYS A 33 -6.62 7.93 4.32
CA LYS A 33 -6.00 6.72 4.91
C LYS A 33 -6.74 5.45 4.49
N SER A 34 -8.07 5.46 4.62
CA SER A 34 -8.91 4.30 4.28
C SER A 34 -8.79 3.92 2.80
N LEU A 35 -8.85 4.92 1.91
CA LEU A 35 -8.68 4.71 0.47
C LEU A 35 -7.32 4.10 0.14
N LEU A 36 -6.23 4.68 0.65
CA LEU A 36 -4.87 4.20 0.37
C LEU A 36 -4.62 2.81 0.98
N ALA A 37 -5.14 2.54 2.18
CA ALA A 37 -5.04 1.22 2.79
C ALA A 37 -5.73 0.14 1.95
N GLY A 38 -6.88 0.45 1.35
CA GLY A 38 -7.60 -0.48 0.47
C GLY A 38 -6.90 -0.74 -0.87
N LEU A 39 -6.20 0.27 -1.41
CA LEU A 39 -5.44 0.15 -2.66
C LEU A 39 -4.12 -0.60 -2.48
N LEU A 40 -3.44 -0.39 -1.35
CA LEU A 40 -2.09 -0.89 -1.09
C LEU A 40 -2.08 -2.20 -0.27
N LYS A 41 -3.16 -2.98 -0.33
CA LYS A 41 -3.20 -4.31 0.29
C LYS A 41 -2.24 -5.28 -0.40
N LYS A 42 -1.50 -6.04 0.41
CA LYS A 42 -0.50 -7.01 -0.03
C LYS A 42 -1.08 -8.26 -0.68
N ASP A 43 -2.26 -8.69 -0.23
CA ASP A 43 -3.02 -9.72 -0.93
C ASP A 43 -3.81 -9.07 -2.07
N PRO A 44 -3.46 -9.34 -3.35
CA PRO A 44 -4.19 -8.79 -4.47
C PRO A 44 -5.68 -9.15 -4.42
N LYS A 45 -6.05 -10.35 -3.96
CA LYS A 45 -7.48 -10.76 -3.86
C LYS A 45 -8.28 -9.89 -2.88
N GLN A 46 -7.60 -9.22 -1.95
CA GLN A 46 -8.23 -8.34 -0.96
C GLN A 46 -8.15 -6.86 -1.33
N SER A 47 -7.39 -6.49 -2.36
CA SER A 47 -7.32 -5.12 -2.87
C SER A 47 -8.66 -4.71 -3.47
N GLY A 48 -9.10 -3.48 -3.20
CA GLY A 48 -10.43 -3.00 -3.59
C GLY A 48 -10.71 -2.95 -5.10
N LEU A 49 -9.68 -3.10 -5.94
CA LEU A 49 -9.83 -3.25 -7.39
C LEU A 49 -10.28 -4.68 -7.78
N TRP A 50 -9.76 -5.71 -7.12
CA TRP A 50 -10.14 -7.10 -7.38
C TRP A 50 -11.56 -7.40 -6.88
N SER A 51 -11.94 -6.80 -5.75
CA SER A 51 -13.30 -6.94 -5.20
C SER A 51 -14.37 -6.28 -6.09
N ARG A 52 -13.99 -5.33 -6.96
CA ARG A 52 -14.91 -4.66 -7.90
C ARG A 52 -15.07 -5.35 -9.25
N GLN A 53 -14.15 -6.25 -9.62
CA GLN A 53 -14.19 -6.96 -10.91
C GLN A 53 -14.81 -8.36 -10.81
N ASN A 54 -15.11 -8.85 -9.61
CA ASN A 54 -15.63 -10.21 -9.38
C ASN A 54 -17.09 -10.22 -8.84
N HIS A 55 -17.86 -9.18 -9.12
CA HIS A 55 -19.31 -9.10 -8.88
C HIS A 55 -20.05 -8.71 -10.15
#